data_AF-A0AAD2VLI3-F1
#
_entry.id   AF-A0AAD2VLI3-F1
#
_cell.length_a   1.000
_cell.length_b   1.000
_cell.length_c   1.000
_cell.angle_alpha   90.00
_cell.angle_beta   90.00
_cell.angle_gamma   90.00
#
_symmetry.space_group_name_H-M   'P 1'
#
loop_
_entity.id
_entity.type
_entity.pdbx_description
1 polymer ?
#
loop_
_entity_poly.entity_id
_entity_poly.type
_entity_poly.pdbx_seq_one_letter_code
_entity_poly.pdbx_strand_id
1 'polypeptide(L)'
;GESEPVSPVPKVTAQMLTEAIEQHGPQTADELALMFGITSRRANSSLAMAISKGRLIRVNQGGKFRYCIPGADLPAEPEAASVAETDGKAFPQPAGVALPVQETTTQEEMKTEIVEDIVKLQPSVTETKADDLILPSLHVANRELRRVKGQVQKWERVCAALRELNKCRDILRDITATREQQR
;
A
#
# COMPACT_ATOMS: atom_id res chain seq x y z
N GLY A 1 -46.31 -31.57 12.70
CA GLY A 1 -44.97 -31.46 12.12
C GLY A 1 -44.54 -30.03 12.25
N GLU A 2 -43.97 -29.69 13.41
CA GLU A 2 -43.49 -28.34 13.69
C GLU A 2 -42.10 -28.18 13.07
N SER A 3 -42.01 -27.32 12.06
CA SER A 3 -40.74 -26.90 11.49
C SER A 3 -40.33 -25.62 12.22
N GLU A 4 -39.49 -25.77 13.24
CA GLU A 4 -38.77 -24.63 13.79
C GLU A 4 -37.81 -24.07 12.73
N PRO A 5 -37.79 -22.74 12.51
CA PRO A 5 -36.80 -22.12 11.65
C PRO A 5 -35.45 -22.16 12.37
N VAL A 6 -34.53 -22.97 11.85
CA VAL A 6 -33.12 -22.96 12.27
C VAL A 6 -32.56 -21.56 11.98
N SER A 7 -32.47 -20.74 13.02
CA SER A 7 -31.78 -19.45 12.94
C SER A 7 -30.35 -19.66 12.46
N PRO A 8 -29.87 -18.90 11.47
CA PRO A 8 -28.49 -19.02 11.05
C PRO A 8 -27.60 -18.54 12.21
N VAL A 9 -26.76 -19.45 12.70
CA VAL A 9 -25.67 -19.14 13.63
C VAL A 9 -25.00 -17.83 13.14
N PRO A 10 -24.91 -16.77 13.97
CA PRO A 10 -24.38 -15.49 13.54
C PRO A 10 -22.92 -15.68 13.15
N LYS A 11 -22.67 -15.86 11.84
CA LYS A 11 -21.34 -15.97 11.29
C LYS A 11 -20.73 -14.59 11.46
N VAL A 12 -19.82 -14.45 12.41
CA VAL A 12 -19.03 -13.23 12.61
C VAL A 12 -18.48 -12.79 11.25
N THR A 13 -18.94 -11.64 10.78
CA THR A 13 -18.57 -11.09 9.48
C THR A 13 -17.40 -10.12 9.64
N ALA A 14 -16.70 -9.85 8.54
CA ALA A 14 -15.61 -8.87 8.52
C ALA A 14 -16.08 -7.47 8.93
N GLN A 15 -17.35 -7.14 8.66
CA GLN A 15 -17.94 -5.85 9.01
C GLN A 15 -18.10 -5.72 10.53
N MET A 16 -18.62 -6.75 11.21
CA MET A 16 -18.75 -6.75 12.68
C MET A 16 -17.40 -6.58 13.38
N LEU A 17 -16.34 -7.19 12.85
CA LEU A 17 -14.98 -7.02 13.37
C LEU A 17 -14.42 -5.61 13.14
N THR A 18 -14.77 -4.99 12.01
CA THR A 18 -14.34 -3.61 11.70
C THR A 18 -15.07 -2.61 12.60
N GLU A 19 -16.38 -2.79 12.78
CA GLU A 19 -17.21 -1.99 13.70
C GLU A 19 -16.70 -2.08 15.15
N ALA A 20 -16.27 -3.26 15.60
CA ALA A 20 -15.66 -3.38 16.93
C ALA A 20 -14.35 -2.60 17.06
N ILE A 21 -13.52 -2.57 16.02
CA ILE A 21 -12.28 -1.76 16.01
C ILE A 21 -12.63 -0.26 15.99
N GLU A 22 -13.74 0.13 15.34
CA GLU A 22 -14.22 1.52 15.33
C GLU A 22 -14.69 1.97 16.72
N GLN A 23 -15.35 1.08 17.47
CA GLN A 23 -15.88 1.41 18.79
C GLN A 23 -14.84 1.30 19.91
N HIS A 24 -13.96 0.30 19.86
CA HIS A 24 -13.01 0.01 20.93
C HIS A 24 -11.58 0.48 20.64
N GLY A 25 -11.32 1.00 19.43
CA GLY A 25 -10.00 1.46 19.01
C GLY A 25 -9.06 0.31 18.64
N PRO A 26 -7.72 0.54 18.68
CA PRO A 26 -6.71 -0.42 18.23
C PRO A 26 -6.77 -1.77 18.96
N GLN A 27 -7.21 -2.81 18.25
CA GLN A 27 -7.39 -4.16 18.82
C GLN A 27 -6.48 -5.21 18.20
N THR A 28 -6.07 -6.19 19.00
CA THR A 28 -5.31 -7.36 18.55
C THR A 28 -6.23 -8.45 18.00
N ALA A 29 -5.66 -9.36 17.22
CA ALA A 29 -6.39 -10.53 16.71
C ALA A 29 -6.95 -11.43 17.84
N ASP A 30 -6.24 -11.51 18.97
CA ASP A 30 -6.62 -12.33 20.12
C ASP A 30 -7.76 -11.68 20.93
N GLU A 31 -7.77 -10.34 21.05
CA GLU A 31 -8.88 -9.59 21.66
C GLU A 31 -10.15 -9.72 20.81
N LEU A 32 -10.03 -9.61 19.47
CA LEU A 32 -11.13 -9.86 18.52
C LEU A 32 -11.63 -11.31 18.58
N ALA A 33 -10.71 -12.27 18.71
CA ALA A 33 -11.05 -13.67 18.89
C ALA A 33 -11.89 -13.89 20.16
N LEU A 34 -11.50 -13.26 21.27
CA LEU A 34 -12.19 -13.38 22.55
C LEU A 34 -13.60 -12.75 22.52
N MET A 35 -13.75 -11.54 21.97
CA MET A 35 -15.06 -10.85 21.94
C MET A 35 -16.07 -11.55 21.05
N PHE A 36 -15.62 -12.11 19.93
CA PHE A 36 -16.49 -12.71 18.92
C PHE A 36 -16.55 -14.24 19.01
N GLY A 37 -15.87 -14.86 20.00
CA GLY A 37 -15.82 -16.31 20.17
C GLY A 37 -15.24 -17.05 18.95
N ILE A 38 -14.33 -16.41 18.22
CA ILE A 38 -13.66 -16.98 17.04
C ILE A 38 -12.19 -17.27 17.34
N THR A 39 -11.48 -17.92 16.41
CA THR A 39 -10.02 -18.05 16.51
C THR A 39 -9.32 -16.81 15.96
N SER A 40 -8.12 -16.51 16.45
CA SER A 40 -7.30 -15.40 15.95
C SER A 40 -7.00 -15.55 14.45
N ARG A 41 -6.83 -16.79 13.97
CA ARG A 41 -6.69 -17.10 12.53
C ARG A 41 -7.94 -16.67 11.75
N ARG A 42 -9.13 -16.91 12.28
CA ARG A 42 -10.39 -16.50 11.65
C ARG A 42 -10.55 -14.99 11.65
N ALA A 43 -10.21 -14.30 12.75
CA ALA A 43 -10.19 -12.85 12.80
C ALA A 43 -9.26 -12.26 11.72
N ASN A 44 -8.02 -12.78 11.61
CA ASN A 44 -7.05 -12.36 10.59
C ASN A 44 -7.57 -12.58 9.16
N SER A 45 -8.15 -13.76 8.90
CA SER A 45 -8.66 -14.11 7.57
C SER A 45 -9.84 -13.21 7.17
N SER A 46 -10.74 -12.90 8.12
CA SER A 46 -11.87 -12.01 7.90
C SER A 46 -11.44 -10.57 7.64
N LEU A 47 -10.41 -10.08 8.33
CA LEU A 47 -9.92 -8.70 8.19
C LEU A 47 -8.98 -8.49 7.00
N ALA A 48 -8.42 -9.55 6.40
CA ALA A 48 -7.48 -9.45 5.28
C ALA A 48 -7.99 -8.57 4.12
N MET A 49 -9.28 -8.70 3.77
CA MET A 49 -9.91 -7.89 2.72
C MET A 49 -10.13 -6.42 3.13
N ALA A 50 -10.35 -6.15 4.42
CA ALA A 50 -10.46 -4.79 4.92
C ALA A 50 -9.09 -4.10 4.89
N ILE A 51 -8.01 -4.84 5.15
CA ILE A 51 -6.62 -4.35 5.03
C ILE A 51 -6.26 -4.10 3.56
N SER A 52 -6.54 -5.04 2.65
CA SER A 52 -6.20 -4.88 1.23
C SER A 52 -6.93 -3.71 0.57
N LYS A 53 -8.16 -3.42 1.02
CA LYS A 53 -8.94 -2.25 0.60
C LYS A 53 -8.54 -0.94 1.32
N GLY A 54 -7.54 -0.97 2.20
CA GLY A 54 -7.08 0.20 2.94
C GLY A 54 -8.07 0.73 3.98
N ARG A 55 -9.07 -0.06 4.40
CA ARG A 55 -10.05 0.31 5.45
C ARG A 55 -9.53 0.03 6.86
N LEU A 56 -8.51 -0.82 6.99
CA LEU A 56 -7.81 -1.11 8.24
C LEU A 56 -6.31 -1.11 7.99
N ILE A 57 -5.55 -0.66 8.98
CA ILE A 57 -4.09 -0.74 9.01
C ILE A 57 -3.69 -1.64 10.17
N ARG A 58 -2.73 -2.52 9.91
CA ARG A 58 -2.10 -3.33 10.95
C ARG A 58 -0.81 -2.64 11.39
N VAL A 59 -0.77 -2.10 12.61
CA VAL A 59 0.39 -1.39 13.18
C VAL A 59 1.03 -2.26 14.27
N ASN A 60 2.35 -2.27 14.34
CA ASN A 60 3.07 -2.87 15.47
C ASN A 60 3.22 -1.83 16.58
N GLN A 61 2.56 -2.05 17.71
CA GLN A 61 2.66 -1.21 18.89
C GLN A 61 3.22 -2.07 20.04
N GLY A 62 4.47 -1.81 20.45
CA GLY A 62 5.11 -2.50 21.57
C GLY A 62 5.29 -4.01 21.38
N GLY A 63 5.54 -4.47 20.15
CA GLY A 63 5.77 -5.88 19.83
C GLY A 63 4.48 -6.68 19.56
N LYS A 64 3.31 -6.05 19.60
CA LYS A 64 2.03 -6.67 19.25
C LYS A 64 1.39 -5.96 18.08
N PHE A 65 0.83 -6.75 17.16
CA PHE A 65 0.12 -6.22 16.01
C PHE A 65 -1.32 -5.88 16.36
N ARG A 66 -1.70 -4.63 16.11
CA ARG A 66 -3.05 -4.10 16.32
C ARG A 66 -3.66 -3.63 15.00
N TYR A 67 -4.94 -3.92 14.83
CA TYR A 67 -5.77 -3.40 13.75
C TYR A 67 -6.31 -2.02 14.15
N CYS A 68 -6.13 -1.03 13.28
CA CYS A 68 -6.51 0.37 13.48
C CYS A 68 -7.27 0.86 12.24
N ILE A 69 -8.19 1.82 12.41
CA ILE A 69 -8.80 2.51 11.27
C ILE A 69 -7.86 3.62 10.79
N PRO A 70 -7.53 3.69 9.48
CA PRO A 70 -6.81 4.82 8.93
C PRO A 70 -7.59 6.12 9.15
N GLY A 71 -7.00 7.07 9.88
CA GLY A 71 -7.54 8.43 10.03
C GLY A 71 -8.41 8.68 11.27
N ALA A 72 -8.69 7.68 12.10
CA ALA A 72 -9.22 7.89 13.45
C ALA A 72 -8.06 7.86 14.44
N ASP A 73 -7.62 9.05 14.86
CA ASP A 73 -6.68 9.34 15.97
C ASP A 73 -5.63 8.24 16.25
N LEU A 74 -4.56 8.24 15.46
CA LEU A 74 -3.31 7.62 15.89
C LEU A 74 -2.69 8.49 16.99
N PRO A 75 -2.51 8.02 18.23
CA PRO A 75 -1.68 8.73 19.20
C PRO A 75 -0.23 8.73 18.70
N ALA A 76 0.45 9.84 18.96
CA ALA A 76 1.75 10.22 18.45
C ALA A 76 2.80 9.09 18.44
N GLU A 77 3.63 9.14 17.41
CA GLU A 77 4.89 8.43 17.18
C GLU A 77 5.61 8.01 18.47
N PRO A 78 6.21 6.81 18.49
CA PRO A 78 7.65 6.83 18.72
C PRO A 78 8.44 5.89 17.81
N GLU A 79 9.56 6.45 17.35
CA GLU A 79 10.88 5.87 17.09
C GLU A 79 11.02 4.36 16.77
N ALA A 80 11.42 4.14 15.52
CA ALA A 80 12.40 3.18 15.03
C ALA A 80 12.90 2.05 15.97
N ALA A 81 12.51 0.80 15.68
CA ALA A 81 13.38 -0.37 15.79
C ALA A 81 12.90 -1.55 14.90
N SER A 82 13.59 -1.70 13.77
CA SER A 82 13.85 -2.88 12.92
C SER A 82 13.28 -4.29 13.20
N VAL A 83 12.77 -4.87 12.09
CA VAL A 83 13.00 -6.24 11.53
C VAL A 83 12.32 -7.46 12.20
N ALA A 84 11.43 -8.14 11.43
CA ALA A 84 11.59 -9.55 11.05
C ALA A 84 10.57 -9.94 9.94
N GLU A 85 11.11 -10.60 8.92
CA GLU A 85 10.45 -11.12 7.72
C GLU A 85 9.36 -12.15 8.06
N THR A 86 8.23 -12.13 7.33
CA THR A 86 7.56 -13.37 6.93
C THR A 86 7.06 -13.24 5.49
N ASP A 87 7.64 -14.13 4.69
CA ASP A 87 7.41 -14.46 3.30
C ASP A 87 5.96 -14.96 3.07
N GLY A 88 5.37 -14.69 1.90
CA GLY A 88 4.06 -15.27 1.59
C GLY A 88 3.16 -14.59 0.55
N LYS A 89 3.63 -14.51 -0.70
CA LYS A 89 2.86 -14.86 -1.91
C LYS A 89 1.77 -13.91 -2.46
N ALA A 90 2.05 -13.53 -3.71
CA ALA A 90 1.14 -13.29 -4.85
C ALA A 90 0.29 -12.01 -4.86
N PHE A 91 0.84 -11.00 -5.54
CA PHE A 91 0.05 -10.14 -6.43
C PHE A 91 -0.66 -11.00 -7.50
N PRO A 92 -1.93 -10.70 -7.83
CA PRO A 92 -2.45 -10.89 -9.16
C PRO A 92 -2.72 -9.53 -9.83
N GLN A 93 -2.01 -9.27 -10.93
CA GLN A 93 -2.52 -8.50 -12.07
C GLN A 93 -2.86 -9.53 -13.19
N PRO A 94 -3.53 -9.15 -14.28
CA PRO A 94 -4.70 -8.29 -14.45
C PRO A 94 -5.76 -8.97 -15.36
N ALA A 95 -7.05 -8.63 -15.26
CA ALA A 95 -8.01 -8.95 -16.34
C ALA A 95 -9.30 -8.14 -16.21
N GLY A 96 -9.73 -7.53 -17.32
CA GLY A 96 -11.15 -7.39 -17.61
C GLY A 96 -11.70 -5.97 -17.80
N VAL A 97 -11.51 -5.42 -19.01
CA VAL A 97 -12.53 -4.73 -19.84
C VAL A 97 -13.27 -3.51 -19.25
N ALA A 98 -13.10 -2.34 -19.87
CA ALA A 98 -14.19 -1.60 -20.53
C ALA A 98 -13.65 -0.42 -21.37
N LEU A 99 -13.90 -0.48 -22.68
CA LEU A 99 -13.84 0.62 -23.64
C LEU A 99 -14.76 1.79 -23.22
N PRO A 100 -14.43 3.05 -23.57
CA PRO A 100 -15.43 4.03 -23.94
C PRO A 100 -15.54 4.16 -25.47
N VAL A 101 -16.78 4.39 -25.85
CA VAL A 101 -17.36 4.50 -27.19
C VAL A 101 -16.81 5.70 -27.98
N GLN A 102 -16.90 5.56 -29.29
CA GLN A 102 -16.38 6.42 -30.35
C GLN A 102 -16.94 7.85 -30.32
N GLU A 103 -16.11 8.82 -30.73
CA GLU A 103 -16.56 10.08 -31.33
C GLU A 103 -15.79 10.33 -32.63
N THR A 104 -16.57 10.54 -33.68
CA THR A 104 -16.18 10.68 -35.09
C THR A 104 -15.64 12.08 -35.38
N THR A 105 -14.54 12.21 -36.14
CA THR A 105 -14.36 13.23 -37.19
C THR A 105 -13.19 12.86 -38.11
N THR A 106 -13.51 12.62 -39.40
CA THR A 106 -12.78 12.99 -40.62
C THR A 106 -11.24 13.00 -40.63
N GLN A 107 -10.60 12.06 -41.33
CA GLN A 107 -9.83 12.30 -42.56
C GLN A 107 -9.28 10.98 -43.13
N GLU A 108 -9.73 10.65 -44.34
CA GLU A 108 -9.15 9.65 -45.22
C GLU A 108 -7.77 10.11 -45.73
N GLU A 109 -7.02 9.17 -46.30
CA GLU A 109 -5.73 9.37 -47.02
C GLU A 109 -4.43 9.19 -46.21
N MET A 110 -4.37 8.26 -45.25
CA MET A 110 -3.10 7.64 -44.80
C MET A 110 -3.34 6.19 -44.29
N LYS A 111 -3.93 5.30 -45.11
CA LYS A 111 -4.39 3.97 -44.63
C LYS A 111 -3.74 2.73 -45.24
N THR A 112 -2.76 2.87 -46.14
CA THR A 112 -2.13 1.69 -46.77
C THR A 112 -0.67 1.47 -46.38
N GLU A 113 0.03 2.48 -45.86
CA GLU A 113 1.45 2.34 -45.47
C GLU A 113 1.62 1.98 -43.98
N ILE A 114 0.70 2.43 -43.11
CA ILE A 114 0.74 2.18 -41.66
C ILE A 114 0.35 0.73 -41.32
N VAL A 115 -0.48 0.09 -42.14
CA VAL A 115 -0.95 -1.29 -41.88
C VAL A 115 0.15 -2.31 -42.15
N GLU A 116 0.98 -2.11 -43.17
CA GLU A 116 2.14 -2.98 -43.42
C GLU A 116 3.24 -2.82 -42.36
N ASP A 117 3.42 -1.62 -41.83
CA ASP A 117 4.43 -1.34 -40.81
C ASP A 117 4.03 -1.91 -39.44
N ILE A 118 2.73 -1.87 -39.07
CA ILE A 118 2.20 -2.53 -37.87
C ILE A 118 2.33 -4.07 -37.99
N VAL A 119 2.09 -4.63 -39.17
CA VAL A 119 2.21 -6.08 -39.40
C VAL A 119 3.67 -6.54 -39.38
N LYS A 120 4.63 -5.71 -39.83
CA LYS A 120 6.07 -5.96 -39.71
C LYS A 120 6.63 -5.76 -38.29
N LEU A 121 5.96 -4.98 -37.44
CA LEU A 121 6.33 -4.78 -36.03
C LEU A 121 5.78 -5.88 -35.09
N GLN A 122 4.92 -6.78 -35.56
CA GLN A 122 4.37 -7.88 -34.76
C GLN A 122 5.38 -8.95 -34.27
N PRO A 123 6.50 -9.27 -34.95
CA PRO A 123 7.44 -10.27 -34.42
C PRO A 123 8.34 -9.75 -33.30
N SER A 124 8.41 -8.44 -33.06
CA SER A 124 9.26 -7.86 -31.98
C SER A 124 8.54 -7.70 -30.64
N VAL A 125 7.23 -7.95 -30.56
CA VAL A 125 6.46 -7.80 -29.30
C VAL A 125 6.30 -9.15 -28.56
N THR A 126 6.60 -10.27 -29.22
CA THR A 126 6.54 -11.62 -28.62
C THR A 126 7.90 -12.18 -28.19
N GLU A 127 8.95 -11.35 -28.17
CA GLU A 127 10.19 -11.66 -27.46
C GLU A 127 10.27 -10.80 -26.19
N THR A 128 9.25 -10.88 -25.34
CA THR A 128 9.42 -10.58 -23.91
C THR A 128 10.36 -11.62 -23.34
N LYS A 129 11.65 -11.31 -23.50
CA LYS A 129 12.80 -11.74 -22.73
C LYS A 129 12.35 -12.47 -21.46
N ALA A 130 12.56 -13.78 -21.44
CA ALA A 130 12.23 -14.65 -20.32
C ALA A 130 12.93 -14.23 -19.00
N ASP A 131 13.82 -13.24 -19.03
CA ASP A 131 14.57 -12.73 -17.89
C ASP A 131 13.71 -11.99 -16.86
N ASP A 132 12.53 -11.47 -17.21
CA ASP A 132 11.63 -10.78 -16.26
C ASP A 132 10.84 -11.74 -15.35
N LEU A 133 10.88 -13.04 -15.64
CA LEU A 133 10.18 -14.10 -14.90
C LEU A 133 11.11 -14.89 -13.96
N ILE A 134 12.43 -14.65 -14.04
CA ILE A 134 13.38 -15.34 -13.18
C ILE A 134 13.47 -14.58 -11.87
N LEU A 135 12.82 -15.14 -10.84
CA LEU A 135 13.00 -14.66 -9.47
C LEU A 135 14.51 -14.58 -9.17
N PRO A 136 15.06 -13.40 -8.83
CA PRO A 136 16.46 -13.29 -8.47
C PRO A 136 16.79 -14.25 -7.35
N SER A 137 17.99 -14.83 -7.37
CA SER A 137 18.42 -15.67 -6.24
C SER A 137 18.38 -14.84 -4.95
N LEU A 138 18.10 -15.51 -3.83
CA LEU A 138 18.06 -14.87 -2.51
C LEU A 138 19.32 -14.05 -2.23
N HIS A 139 20.48 -14.51 -2.71
CA HIS A 139 21.76 -13.82 -2.58
C HIS A 139 21.79 -12.49 -3.36
N VAL A 140 21.31 -12.50 -4.61
CA VAL A 140 21.24 -11.30 -5.46
C VAL A 140 20.25 -10.30 -4.86
N ALA A 141 19.07 -10.75 -4.45
CA ALA A 141 18.09 -9.89 -3.79
C ALA A 141 18.66 -9.24 -2.52
N ASN A 142 19.36 -10.00 -1.68
CA ASN A 142 19.99 -9.48 -0.47
C ASN A 142 21.11 -8.47 -0.74
N ARG A 143 21.90 -8.68 -1.81
CA ARG A 143 22.93 -7.73 -2.23
C ARG A 143 22.31 -6.40 -2.65
N GLU A 144 21.24 -6.45 -3.44
CA GLU A 144 20.55 -5.24 -3.88
C GLU A 144 19.82 -4.55 -2.72
N LEU A 145 19.25 -5.30 -1.77
CA LEU A 145 18.69 -4.75 -0.54
C LEU A 145 19.75 -3.94 0.23
N ARG A 146 20.96 -4.48 0.39
CA ARG A 146 22.07 -3.76 1.05
C ARG A 146 22.47 -2.50 0.29
N ARG A 147 22.50 -2.54 -1.05
CA ARG A 147 22.80 -1.39 -1.90
C ARG A 147 21.76 -0.30 -1.74
N VAL A 148 20.48 -0.65 -1.86
CA VAL A 148 19.35 0.28 -1.70
C VAL A 148 19.35 0.87 -0.29
N LYS A 149 19.55 0.05 0.75
CA LYS A 149 19.69 0.53 2.13
C LYS A 149 20.81 1.58 2.26
N GLY A 150 21.95 1.35 1.61
CA GLY A 150 23.03 2.33 1.58
C GLY A 150 22.66 3.64 0.86
N GLN A 151 21.85 3.58 -0.20
CA GLN A 151 21.35 4.77 -0.90
C GLN A 151 20.34 5.54 -0.04
N VAL A 152 19.45 4.85 0.67
CA VAL A 152 18.51 5.47 1.61
C VAL A 152 19.26 6.24 2.70
N GLN A 153 20.29 5.66 3.29
CA GLN A 153 21.12 6.35 4.28
C GLN A 153 21.82 7.60 3.73
N LYS A 154 22.26 7.57 2.46
CA LYS A 154 22.81 8.76 1.81
C LYS A 154 21.73 9.84 1.62
N TRP A 155 20.53 9.45 1.20
CA TRP A 155 19.39 10.35 1.08
C TRP A 155 18.99 10.98 2.40
N GLU A 156 19.00 10.23 3.50
CA GLU A 156 18.74 10.75 4.84
C GLU A 156 19.72 11.86 5.23
N ARG A 157 21.01 11.71 4.89
CA ARG A 157 22.03 12.76 5.11
C ARG A 157 21.77 14.00 4.28
N VAL A 158 21.36 13.84 3.02
CA VAL A 158 20.97 14.96 2.16
C VAL A 158 19.76 15.69 2.73
N CYS A 159 18.73 14.95 3.17
CA CYS A 159 17.56 15.52 3.82
C CYS A 159 17.94 16.30 5.10
N ALA A 160 18.87 15.77 5.91
CA ALA A 160 19.37 16.48 7.09
C ALA A 160 20.05 17.80 6.71
N ALA A 161 20.93 17.81 5.70
CA ALA A 161 21.59 19.02 5.21
C ALA A 161 20.58 20.06 4.68
N LEU A 162 19.54 19.60 3.96
CA LEU A 162 18.47 20.49 3.47
C LEU A 162 17.67 21.12 4.62
N ARG A 163 17.43 20.40 5.73
CA ARG A 163 16.78 20.98 6.91
C ARG A 163 17.60 22.12 7.49
N GLU A 164 18.92 21.96 7.62
CA GLU A 164 19.79 23.04 8.10
C GLU A 164 19.80 24.24 7.14
N LEU A 165 19.86 24.01 5.83
CA LEU A 165 19.77 25.11 4.86
C LEU A 165 18.45 25.86 4.94
N ASN A 166 17.34 25.14 5.12
CA ASN A 166 16.03 25.76 5.27
C ASN A 166 15.95 26.62 6.55
N LYS A 167 16.55 26.17 7.67
CA LYS A 167 16.65 27.01 8.88
C LYS A 167 17.38 28.33 8.59
N CYS A 168 18.51 28.30 7.89
CA CYS A 168 19.22 29.52 7.51
C CYS A 168 18.37 30.44 6.63
N ARG A 169 17.64 29.88 5.65
CA ARG A 169 16.74 30.65 4.80
C ARG A 169 15.61 31.30 5.60
N ASP A 170 15.04 30.58 6.56
CA ASP A 170 13.92 31.08 7.36
C ASP A 170 14.39 32.22 8.29
N ILE A 171 15.58 32.10 8.89
CA ILE A 171 16.21 33.21 9.64
C ILE A 171 16.41 34.45 8.76
N LEU A 172 16.90 34.28 7.52
CA LEU A 172 17.08 35.40 6.59
C LEU A 172 15.75 36.06 6.21
N ARG A 173 14.67 35.27 6.08
CA ARG A 173 13.31 35.80 5.87
C ARG A 173 12.86 36.63 7.07
N ASP A 174 13.06 36.14 8.28
CA ASP A 174 12.68 36.86 9.51
C ASP A 174 13.45 38.18 9.65
N ILE A 175 14.75 38.19 9.35
CA ILE A 175 15.57 39.42 9.37
C ILE A 175 15.07 40.41 8.31
N THR A 176 14.70 39.93 7.13
CA THR A 176 14.17 40.80 6.06
C THR A 176 12.83 41.40 6.45
N ALA A 177 11.92 40.58 7.00
CA ALA A 177 10.60 41.02 7.45
C ALA A 177 10.68 42.02 8.62
N THR A 178 11.57 41.78 9.60
CA THR A 178 11.78 42.72 10.72
C THR A 178 12.39 44.04 10.27
N ARG A 179 13.24 44.05 9.25
CA ARG A 179 13.80 45.27 8.66
C ARG A 179 12.76 46.11 7.93
N GLU A 180 11.81 45.47 7.25
CA GLU A 180 10.70 46.17 6.59
C GLU A 180 9.75 46.82 7.60
N GLN A 181 9.51 46.17 8.75
CA GLN A 181 8.66 46.70 9.82
C GLN A 181 9.24 47.93 10.55
N GLN A 182 10.56 48.18 10.43
CA GLN A 182 11.25 49.32 11.05
C GLN A 182 11.37 50.54 10.12
N ARG A 183 10.91 50.44 8.88
CA ARG A 183 10.83 51.56 7.91
C ARG A 183 9.44 52.16 7.89
#